data_AF-A0A535XNT0-F1
#
_entry.id   AF-A0A535XNT0-F1
#
_cell.length_a   1.000
_cell.length_b   1.000
_cell.length_c   1.000
_cell.angle_alpha   90.00
_cell.angle_beta   90.00
_cell.angle_gamma   90.00
#
_symmetry.space_group_name_H-M   'P 1'
#
loop_
_entity.id
_entity.type
_entity.pdbx_description
1 polymer ?
#
loop_
_entity_poly.entity_id
_entity_poly.type
_entity_poly.pdbx_seq_one_letter_code
_entity_poly.pdbx_strand_id
1 'polypeptide(L)'
;MRTPASARQAARTTICISSQAGCAVGCPFCATGQAGFGRQLSAGEIVDQVLHWHRAPWLALGPDWRPGAAAGHYNIVFMGMGEPLNNVPAVFEAVRLLNDSGRLGIGARHITVSTSGVVPGMGRMIDELPQVNLAISLHAADDELRDELVPI
;
A
#
# COMPACT_ATOMS: atom_id res chain seq x y z
N MET A 1 -2.77 -9.00 7.15
CA MET A 1 -3.61 -10.15 6.74
C MET A 1 -2.73 -11.34 6.40
N ARG A 2 -3.14 -12.55 6.77
CA ARG A 2 -2.48 -13.79 6.34
C ARG A 2 -3.39 -14.57 5.44
N THR A 3 -2.82 -15.08 4.35
CA THR A 3 -3.49 -16.03 3.47
C THR A 3 -2.78 -17.37 3.63
N PRO A 4 -3.49 -18.43 4.05
CA PRO A 4 -2.90 -19.76 4.16
C PRO A 4 -2.49 -20.27 2.77
N ALA A 5 -1.58 -21.24 2.75
CA ALA A 5 -1.23 -21.93 1.52
C ALA A 5 -2.45 -22.67 0.95
N SER A 6 -2.51 -22.79 -0.37
CA SER A 6 -3.49 -23.58 -1.11
C SER A 6 -2.76 -24.42 -2.16
N ALA A 7 -3.49 -25.33 -2.83
CA ALA A 7 -2.94 -26.15 -3.91
C ALA A 7 -2.32 -25.31 -5.06
N ARG A 8 -2.66 -24.03 -5.17
CA ARG A 8 -2.19 -23.14 -6.26
C ARG A 8 -1.29 -21.99 -5.78
N GLN A 9 -1.15 -21.75 -4.47
CA GLN A 9 -0.45 -20.58 -3.94
C GLN A 9 0.24 -20.88 -2.61
N ALA A 10 1.47 -20.42 -2.45
CA ALA A 10 2.15 -20.43 -1.17
C ALA A 10 1.44 -19.52 -0.15
N ALA A 11 1.67 -19.78 1.14
CA ALA A 11 1.20 -18.90 2.20
C ALA A 11 1.83 -17.51 2.02
N ARG A 12 1.05 -16.46 2.30
CA ARG A 12 1.53 -15.07 2.22
C ARG A 12 1.02 -14.24 3.39
N THR A 13 1.86 -13.31 3.82
CA THR A 13 1.47 -12.21 4.69
C THR A 13 1.40 -10.93 3.87
N THR A 14 0.37 -10.13 4.11
CA THR A 14 0.21 -8.80 3.50
C THR A 14 -0.01 -7.76 4.59
N ILE A 15 0.79 -6.71 4.57
CA ILE A 15 0.69 -5.54 5.44
C ILE A 15 -0.01 -4.44 4.64
N CYS A 16 -1.14 -3.98 5.17
CA CYS A 16 -1.88 -2.86 4.62
C CYS A 16 -1.42 -1.59 5.33
N ILE A 17 -0.95 -0.60 4.59
CA ILE A 17 -0.42 0.65 5.14
C ILE A 17 -1.15 1.87 4.59
N SER A 18 -1.20 2.91 5.41
CA SER A 18 -1.80 4.21 5.11
C SER A 18 -0.78 5.15 4.49
N SER A 19 -1.24 6.03 3.61
CA SER A 19 -0.47 7.11 2.99
C SER A 19 -0.87 8.50 3.50
N GLN A 20 -2.05 8.62 4.13
CA GLN A 20 -2.61 9.84 4.66
C GLN A 20 -3.35 9.55 5.99
N ALA A 21 -3.56 10.59 6.80
CA ALA A 21 -4.52 10.58 7.89
C ALA A 21 -5.83 11.21 7.38
N GLY A 22 -6.78 10.35 6.98
CA GLY A 22 -7.99 10.75 6.25
C GLY A 22 -7.82 10.56 4.74
N CYS A 23 -8.81 10.96 3.94
CA CYS A 23 -8.72 10.92 2.47
C CYS A 23 -9.62 11.99 1.84
N ALA A 24 -9.08 12.74 0.88
CA ALA A 24 -9.81 13.82 0.20
C ALA A 24 -10.73 13.34 -0.95
N VAL A 25 -10.57 12.09 -1.40
CA VAL A 25 -11.34 11.55 -2.55
C VAL A 25 -12.82 11.42 -2.23
N GLY A 26 -13.21 11.19 -0.97
CA GLY A 26 -14.61 11.24 -0.57
C GLY A 26 -15.51 10.12 -1.13
N CYS A 27 -14.97 8.96 -1.52
CA CYS A 27 -15.79 7.81 -1.93
C CYS A 27 -16.86 7.48 -0.85
N PRO A 28 -18.17 7.50 -1.16
CA PRO A 28 -19.23 7.34 -0.15
C PRO A 28 -19.23 5.98 0.53
N PHE A 29 -18.68 4.94 -0.11
CA PHE A 29 -18.54 3.61 0.48
C PHE A 29 -17.31 3.47 1.39
N CYS A 30 -16.42 4.47 1.45
CA CYS A 30 -15.18 4.42 2.22
C CYS A 30 -15.31 5.22 3.52
N ALA A 31 -15.19 4.55 4.66
CA ALA A 31 -15.21 5.20 5.98
C ALA A 31 -14.13 6.30 6.13
N THR A 32 -12.97 6.12 5.48
CA THR A 32 -11.90 7.14 5.49
C THR A 32 -12.26 8.35 4.62
N GLY A 33 -12.96 8.14 3.50
CA GLY A 33 -13.48 9.24 2.68
C GLY A 33 -14.53 10.06 3.42
N GLN A 34 -15.43 9.39 4.16
CA GLN A 34 -16.44 10.06 4.98
C GLN A 34 -15.84 10.86 6.15
N ALA A 35 -14.72 10.40 6.71
CA ALA A 35 -14.00 11.11 7.76
C ALA A 35 -13.30 12.41 7.26
N GLY A 36 -13.19 12.58 5.95
CA GLY A 36 -12.51 13.72 5.32
C GLY A 36 -10.99 13.61 5.37
N PHE A 37 -10.32 14.65 4.87
CA PHE A 37 -8.87 14.74 4.82
C PHE A 37 -8.31 15.52 6.02
N GLY A 38 -7.35 14.94 6.73
CA GLY A 38 -6.59 15.61 7.77
C GLY A 38 -5.23 16.11 7.25
N ARG A 39 -4.31 15.17 6.99
CA ARG A 39 -2.96 15.50 6.51
C ARG A 39 -2.30 14.37 5.73
N GLN A 40 -1.26 14.74 5.00
CA GLN A 40 -0.30 13.78 4.46
C GLN A 40 0.53 13.13 5.56
N LEU A 41 0.86 11.85 5.39
CA LEU A 41 1.91 11.21 6.17
C LEU A 41 3.28 11.49 5.54
N SER A 42 4.29 11.65 6.38
CA SER A 42 5.68 11.67 5.95
C SER A 42 6.16 10.27 5.53
N ALA A 43 7.25 10.20 4.75
CA ALA A 43 7.84 8.92 4.38
C ALA A 43 8.21 8.07 5.61
N GLY A 44 8.70 8.72 6.67
CA GLY A 44 9.02 8.07 7.95
C GLY A 44 7.80 7.43 8.60
N GLU A 45 6.66 8.12 8.67
CA GLU A 45 5.41 7.58 9.21
C GLU A 45 4.85 6.43 8.37
N ILE A 46 5.04 6.46 7.04
CA ILE A 46 4.65 5.38 6.15
C ILE A 46 5.52 4.14 6.40
N VAL A 47 6.85 4.31 6.45
CA VAL A 47 7.79 3.21 6.67
C VAL A 47 7.66 2.64 8.10
N ASP A 48 7.39 3.48 9.09
CA ASP A 48 7.25 3.04 10.50
C ASP A 48 6.11 2.04 10.69
N GLN A 49 5.02 2.17 9.92
CA GLN A 49 3.94 1.17 9.90
C GLN A 49 4.46 -0.22 9.52
N VAL A 50 5.39 -0.32 8.57
CA VAL A 50 6.01 -1.59 8.18
C VAL A 50 7.00 -2.07 9.25
N LEU A 51 7.82 -1.15 9.77
CA LEU A 51 8.80 -1.47 10.81
C LEU A 51 8.17 -1.98 12.09
N HIS A 52 6.99 -1.48 12.46
CA HIS A 52 6.20 -1.97 13.58
C HIS A 52 5.99 -3.50 13.49
N TRP A 53 5.55 -3.98 12.33
CA TRP A 53 5.33 -5.41 12.07
C TRP A 53 6.64 -6.19 11.90
N HIS A 54 7.66 -5.55 11.32
CA HIS A 54 8.96 -6.17 11.11
C HIS A 54 9.69 -6.47 12.44
N ARG A 55 9.59 -5.57 13.42
CA ARG A 55 10.20 -5.73 14.76
C ARG A 55 9.50 -6.75 15.65
N ALA A 56 8.22 -7.00 15.41
CA ALA A 56 7.42 -8.01 16.11
C ALA A 56 6.89 -9.06 15.11
N PRO A 57 7.78 -9.83 14.46
CA PRO A 57 7.44 -10.62 13.29
C PRO A 57 6.47 -11.76 13.59
N TRP A 58 6.35 -12.24 14.84
CA TRP A 58 5.32 -13.23 15.19
C TRP A 58 3.90 -12.71 14.96
N LEU A 59 3.66 -11.40 15.16
CA LEU A 59 2.36 -10.76 14.89
C LEU A 59 2.01 -10.83 13.40
N ALA A 60 2.97 -10.53 12.53
CA ALA A 60 2.76 -10.49 11.08
C ALA A 60 2.94 -11.85 10.37
N LEU A 61 3.92 -12.66 10.77
CA LEU A 61 4.40 -13.86 10.09
C LEU A 61 4.08 -15.18 10.79
N GLY A 62 3.96 -15.24 12.12
CA GLY A 62 3.25 -16.33 12.81
C GLY A 62 3.91 -16.90 14.03
N PRO A 63 3.21 -17.80 14.73
CA PRO A 63 3.87 -18.65 15.71
C PRO A 63 4.99 -19.48 15.07
N ASP A 64 4.87 -19.77 13.76
CA ASP A 64 5.87 -20.51 12.99
C ASP A 64 7.03 -19.65 12.45
N TRP A 65 7.06 -18.35 12.75
CA TRP A 65 8.16 -17.48 12.36
C TRP A 65 9.45 -17.88 13.10
N ARG A 66 10.57 -17.98 12.37
CA ARG A 66 11.88 -18.33 12.93
C ARG A 66 12.94 -17.31 12.51
N PRO A 67 13.85 -16.89 13.40
CA PRO A 67 15.03 -16.12 13.02
C PRO A 67 15.83 -16.85 11.93
N GLY A 68 16.14 -16.19 10.81
CA GLY A 68 16.90 -16.77 9.70
C GLY A 68 16.08 -17.60 8.69
N ALA A 69 14.81 -17.93 8.97
CA ALA A 69 13.88 -18.29 7.89
C ALA A 69 13.72 -17.05 7.02
N ALA A 70 14.09 -17.13 5.73
CA ALA A 70 14.13 -16.04 4.75
C ALA A 70 13.36 -14.81 5.26
N ALA A 71 14.08 -13.92 5.95
CA ALA A 71 13.44 -12.90 6.75
C ALA A 71 12.57 -12.05 5.82
N GLY A 72 11.27 -11.95 6.10
CA GLY A 72 10.48 -10.84 5.56
C GLY A 72 9.87 -10.97 4.17
N HIS A 73 9.40 -12.14 3.73
CA HIS A 73 8.52 -12.18 2.56
C HIS A 73 7.07 -11.83 2.93
N TYR A 74 6.83 -10.56 3.23
CA TYR A 74 5.48 -9.99 3.29
C TYR A 74 5.27 -9.03 2.12
N ASN A 75 4.03 -8.97 1.65
CA ASN A 75 3.62 -7.99 0.66
C ASN A 75 3.21 -6.70 1.38
N ILE A 76 3.47 -5.56 0.76
CA ILE A 76 3.04 -4.25 1.22
C ILE A 76 1.99 -3.74 0.24
N VAL A 77 0.85 -3.32 0.75
CA VAL A 77 -0.20 -2.70 -0.07
C VAL A 77 -0.55 -1.33 0.51
N PHE A 78 -0.47 -0.29 -0.31
CA PHE A 78 -0.96 1.04 0.01
C PHE A 78 -2.48 1.09 -0.19
N MET A 79 -3.21 0.38 0.67
CA MET A 79 -4.68 0.28 0.66
C MET A 79 -5.27 0.59 2.04
N GLY A 80 -4.49 1.23 2.91
CA GLY A 80 -4.95 1.76 4.18
C GLY A 80 -5.69 3.09 3.98
N MET A 81 -5.45 4.03 4.88
CA MET A 81 -6.05 5.36 4.78
C MET A 81 -5.32 6.22 3.74
N GLY A 82 -6.11 6.91 2.91
CA GLY A 82 -5.63 7.92 1.96
C GLY A 82 -5.51 7.48 0.51
N GLU A 83 -5.37 8.46 -0.38
CA GLU A 83 -5.01 8.28 -1.79
C GLU A 83 -3.48 8.42 -1.95
N PRO A 84 -2.73 7.33 -2.18
CA PRO A 84 -1.27 7.37 -2.22
C PRO A 84 -0.71 8.32 -3.28
N LEU A 85 -1.36 8.43 -4.44
CA LEU A 85 -0.89 9.27 -5.53
C LEU A 85 -1.24 10.76 -5.34
N ASN A 86 -1.97 11.12 -4.29
CA ASN A 86 -2.04 12.50 -3.80
C ASN A 86 -0.86 12.84 -2.87
N ASN A 87 -0.04 11.86 -2.47
CA ASN A 87 1.13 12.02 -1.61
C ASN A 87 2.41 11.47 -2.25
N VAL A 88 2.59 11.72 -3.56
CA VAL A 88 3.69 11.13 -4.35
C VAL A 88 5.07 11.29 -3.70
N PRO A 89 5.49 12.48 -3.20
CA PRO A 89 6.85 12.63 -2.67
C PRO A 89 7.14 11.67 -1.52
N ALA A 90 6.25 11.59 -0.53
CA ALA A 90 6.44 10.74 0.64
C ALA A 90 6.23 9.26 0.32
N VAL A 91 5.25 8.92 -0.52
CA VAL A 91 4.99 7.54 -0.92
C VAL A 91 6.15 6.98 -1.73
N PHE A 92 6.68 7.73 -2.70
CA PHE A 92 7.76 7.23 -3.55
C PHE A 92 9.07 7.12 -2.77
N GLU A 93 9.35 8.07 -1.87
CA GLU A 93 10.45 7.94 -0.93
C GLU A 93 10.29 6.68 -0.06
N ALA A 94 9.13 6.48 0.57
CA ALA A 94 8.87 5.29 1.37
C ALA A 94 9.07 3.99 0.59
N VAL A 95 8.56 3.90 -0.65
CA VAL A 95 8.75 2.73 -1.52
C VAL A 95 10.23 2.46 -1.76
N ARG A 96 11.04 3.48 -2.06
CA ARG A 96 12.49 3.32 -2.24
C ARG A 96 13.18 2.85 -0.97
N LEU A 97 12.82 3.40 0.19
CA LEU A 97 13.39 2.98 1.48
C LEU A 97 13.03 1.53 1.84
N LEU A 98 11.83 1.08 1.49
CA LEU A 98 11.38 -0.29 1.69
C LEU A 98 12.08 -1.27 0.72
N ASN A 99 12.32 -0.84 -0.52
CA ASN A 99 12.95 -1.64 -1.57
C ASN A 99 14.49 -1.70 -1.51
N ASP A 100 15.12 -0.73 -0.85
CA ASP A 100 16.57 -0.64 -0.68
C ASP A 100 17.16 -1.93 -0.05
N SER A 101 18.06 -2.59 -0.78
CA SER A 101 18.73 -3.83 -0.38
C SER A 101 19.66 -3.67 0.83
N GLY A 102 20.11 -2.44 1.12
CA GLY A 102 20.86 -2.11 2.34
C GLY A 102 19.97 -1.90 3.56
N ARG A 103 18.63 -1.95 3.40
CA ARG A 103 17.65 -1.74 4.46
C ARG A 103 16.75 -2.97 4.63
N LEU A 104 15.47 -2.88 4.27
CA LEU A 104 14.52 -3.97 4.37
C LEU A 104 14.55 -4.90 3.14
N GLY A 105 15.09 -4.43 2.01
CA GLY A 105 15.29 -5.25 0.81
C GLY A 105 14.03 -5.88 0.23
N ILE A 106 12.87 -5.25 0.40
CA ILE A 106 11.60 -5.82 -0.06
C ILE A 106 11.53 -5.72 -1.57
N GLY A 107 11.47 -6.85 -2.27
CA GLY A 107 11.40 -6.86 -3.74
C GLY A 107 10.22 -6.01 -4.24
N ALA A 108 10.45 -5.18 -5.26
CA ALA A 108 9.46 -4.21 -5.76
C ALA A 108 8.11 -4.86 -6.15
N ARG A 109 8.14 -6.11 -6.64
CA ARG A 109 6.95 -6.91 -6.98
C ARG A 109 6.12 -7.35 -5.77
N HIS A 110 6.62 -7.18 -4.56
CA HIS A 110 5.87 -7.36 -3.31
C HIS A 110 5.25 -6.07 -2.79
N ILE A 111 5.46 -4.94 -3.48
CA ILE A 111 4.89 -3.65 -3.13
C ILE A 111 3.81 -3.32 -4.17
N THR A 112 2.61 -2.99 -3.68
CA THR A 112 1.50 -2.53 -4.52
C THR A 112 1.02 -1.16 -4.07
N VAL A 113 1.03 -0.21 -4.98
CA VAL A 113 0.40 1.11 -4.78
C VAL A 113 -1.00 1.06 -5.41
N SER A 114 -2.03 1.37 -4.63
CA SER A 114 -3.40 1.49 -5.12
C SER A 114 -3.72 2.95 -5.41
N THR A 115 -4.55 3.23 -6.41
CA THR A 115 -5.06 4.57 -6.67
C THR A 115 -6.52 4.55 -7.11
N SER A 116 -7.26 5.59 -6.73
CA SER A 116 -8.59 5.93 -7.23
C SER A 116 -8.58 6.58 -8.61
N GLY A 117 -7.41 6.91 -9.17
CA GLY A 117 -7.31 7.40 -10.56
C GLY A 117 -6.55 8.72 -10.73
N VAL A 118 -5.54 9.01 -9.90
CA VAL A 118 -4.73 10.24 -10.05
C VAL A 118 -3.79 10.08 -11.26
N VAL A 119 -4.29 10.43 -12.46
CA VAL A 119 -3.59 10.21 -13.74
C VAL A 119 -2.15 10.75 -13.78
N PRO A 120 -1.86 12.00 -13.35
CA PRO A 120 -0.49 12.49 -13.32
C PRO A 120 0.42 11.67 -12.39
N GLY A 121 -0.11 11.21 -11.25
CA GLY A 121 0.62 10.35 -10.31
C GLY A 121 0.92 8.97 -10.89
N MET A 122 0.00 8.40 -11.67
CA MET A 122 0.22 7.13 -12.37
C MET A 122 1.33 7.25 -13.41
N GLY A 123 1.36 8.35 -14.18
CA GLY A 123 2.45 8.64 -15.12
C GLY A 123 3.80 8.66 -14.42
N ARG A 124 3.92 9.40 -13.30
CA ARG A 124 5.14 9.40 -12.49
C ARG A 124 5.53 8.03 -11.96
N MET A 125 4.57 7.20 -11.59
CA MET A 125 4.85 5.85 -11.08
C MET A 125 5.46 4.94 -12.16
N ILE A 126 4.99 5.06 -13.41
CA ILE A 126 5.55 4.33 -14.56
C ILE A 126 7.02 4.71 -14.75
N ASP A 127 7.34 6.00 -14.67
CA ASP A 127 8.70 6.50 -14.90
C ASP A 127 9.64 6.21 -13.72
N GLU A 128 9.19 6.43 -12.49
CA GLU A 128 10.05 6.41 -11.30
C GLU A 128 10.07 5.06 -10.57
N LEU A 129 9.04 4.22 -10.72
CA LEU A 129 8.84 2.98 -9.97
C LEU A 129 8.30 1.82 -10.87
N PRO A 130 8.93 1.53 -12.03
CA PRO A 130 8.36 0.66 -13.08
C PRO A 130 8.11 -0.80 -12.67
N GLN A 131 8.71 -1.28 -11.58
CA GLN A 131 8.55 -2.65 -11.09
C GLN A 131 7.52 -2.79 -9.96
N VAL A 132 7.06 -1.68 -9.39
CA VAL A 132 6.06 -1.69 -8.32
C VAL A 132 4.69 -1.96 -8.93
N ASN A 133 3.87 -2.78 -8.29
CA ASN A 133 2.57 -3.10 -8.83
C ASN A 133 1.61 -1.91 -8.65
N LEU A 134 0.84 -1.60 -9.68
CA LEU A 134 -0.25 -0.63 -9.63
C LEU A 134 -1.59 -1.38 -9.50
N ALA A 135 -2.40 -1.00 -8.53
CA ALA A 135 -3.80 -1.41 -8.43
C ALA A 135 -4.71 -0.20 -8.69
N ILE A 136 -5.81 -0.43 -9.41
CA ILE A 136 -6.77 0.63 -9.77
C ILE A 136 -8.09 0.33 -9.07
N SER A 137 -8.52 1.26 -8.22
CA SER A 137 -9.80 1.24 -7.53
C SER A 137 -10.91 1.74 -8.48
N LEU A 138 -11.36 0.87 -9.39
CA LEU A 138 -12.27 1.26 -10.47
C LEU A 138 -13.73 1.46 -10.02
N HIS A 139 -14.31 0.46 -9.35
CA HIS A 139 -15.62 0.45 -8.69
C HIS A 139 -16.90 0.68 -9.53
N ALA A 140 -16.81 1.00 -10.82
CA ALA A 140 -17.94 1.04 -11.75
C ALA A 140 -17.49 0.68 -13.18
N ALA A 141 -18.43 0.32 -14.06
CA ALA A 141 -18.15 -0.04 -15.46
C ALA A 141 -18.46 1.08 -16.47
N ASP A 142 -19.09 2.16 -16.01
CA ASP A 142 -19.45 3.36 -16.75
C ASP A 142 -19.16 4.60 -15.89
N ASP A 143 -19.03 5.75 -16.54
CA ASP A 143 -18.63 6.99 -15.88
C ASP A 143 -19.74 7.55 -14.98
N GLU A 144 -21.00 7.40 -15.38
CA GLU A 144 -22.16 7.92 -14.63
C GLU A 144 -22.20 7.36 -13.21
N LEU A 145 -22.10 6.04 -13.06
CA LEU A 145 -22.04 5.40 -11.74
C LEU A 145 -20.69 5.67 -11.06
N ARG A 146 -19.61 5.80 -11.81
CA ARG A 146 -18.29 6.05 -11.23
C ARG A 146 -18.21 7.42 -10.57
N ASP A 147 -18.80 8.44 -11.17
CA ASP A 147 -18.85 9.80 -10.64
C ASP A 147 -19.54 9.85 -9.28
N GLU A 148 -20.57 9.01 -9.08
CA GLU A 148 -21.25 8.88 -7.78
C GLU A 148 -20.40 8.13 -6.73
N LEU A 149 -19.67 7.09 -7.15
CA LEU A 149 -18.95 6.19 -6.24
C LEU A 149 -17.52 6.64 -5.93
N VAL A 150 -16.84 7.31 -6.87
CA VAL A 150 -15.42 7.70 -6.78
C VAL A 150 -15.26 9.10 -7.39
N PRO A 151 -15.60 10.18 -6.65
CA PRO A 151 -15.65 11.53 -7.20
C PRO A 151 -14.24 12.14 -7.32
N ILE A 152 -13.52 11.80 -8.39
CA ILE A 152 -12.15 12.25 -8.69
C ILE A 152 -11.93 12.54 -10.17
#